data_AF-A0A938LD29-F1
#
_entry.id   AF-A0A938LD29-F1
#
_cell.length_a   1.000
_cell.length_b   1.000
_cell.length_c   1.000
_cell.angle_alpha   90.00
_cell.angle_beta   90.00
_cell.angle_gamma   90.00
#
_symmetry.space_group_name_H-M   'P 1'
#
loop_
_entity.id
_entity.type
_entity.pdbx_description
1 polymer ?
#
loop_
_entity_poly.entity_id
_entity_poly.type
_entity_poly.pdbx_seq_one_letter_code
_entity_poly.pdbx_strand_id
1 'polypeptide(L)'
;MDAVQVSGHVPRFLRGVLIASVLGCLVGGVMIAARKRPGIAVLGASLVVAVASAAAIGRLARKRRWITDTGQGFTIRDRRGERSYEDEDAYRVELDARRIFSQGVCAGTRRRFRMRIEGEPREVACDNRFPLAQSDPLAPLIGRLVNAYRQRADEALSAGAIVRGANWSLTNAALTVGHRSPVTIPIEDLVSVAVLDDRVRVWRKGRDEPVFEAPERSSNAFLLRVLLEKRIGERAAADTDGEPVEGLGRIHFERKGSGVAAVLLWTVAALFVLTGTPLVLGGMVPGARILGVVLLVGASLAVWGIRVHRRIVFRCHERGVFRRGLFTATSMRYDQVETFTHTATRQYYNGAYIGTSLNIVLVPQTGTGAKTIRFSRSVKNVDESLDNLRDHIAAVVAGRMLRGVSAGERVPWTANLALRPDGIDYRPAGFVGRKDPVFLAYSQIANFSIADATFQLWEQGKAKPVVKERVGEPNFFPGYLALSSFFDR
;
A
#
# COMPACT_ATOMS: atom_id res chain seq x y z
N MET A 1 27.43 -19.83 6.54
CA MET A 1 26.04 -19.44 6.25
C MET A 1 25.55 -20.25 5.06
N ASP A 2 24.28 -20.65 5.05
CA ASP A 2 23.73 -21.45 3.94
C ASP A 2 23.59 -20.61 2.67
N ALA A 3 23.88 -21.20 1.52
CA ALA A 3 23.68 -20.57 0.23
C ALA A 3 22.18 -20.31 0.00
N VAL A 4 21.80 -19.05 -0.23
CA VAL A 4 20.41 -18.69 -0.49
C VAL A 4 20.15 -18.72 -1.99
N GLN A 5 19.08 -19.36 -2.43
CA GLN A 5 18.68 -19.30 -3.83
C GLN A 5 18.05 -17.94 -4.14
N VAL A 6 18.70 -17.19 -5.03
CA VAL A 6 18.43 -15.77 -5.26
C VAL A 6 17.55 -15.51 -6.48
N SER A 7 17.55 -16.42 -7.45
CA SER A 7 16.75 -16.30 -8.66
C SER A 7 16.35 -17.67 -9.21
N GLY A 8 15.36 -17.67 -10.11
CA GLY A 8 14.97 -18.87 -10.86
C GLY A 8 13.88 -19.70 -10.20
N HIS A 9 12.95 -19.08 -9.45
CA HIS A 9 11.78 -19.80 -9.00
C HIS A 9 10.94 -20.22 -10.22
N VAL A 10 10.84 -21.52 -10.47
CA VAL A 10 9.95 -22.06 -11.51
C VAL A 10 8.52 -21.76 -11.09
N PRO A 11 7.77 -20.93 -11.85
CA PRO A 11 6.37 -20.66 -11.57
C PRO A 11 5.60 -21.97 -11.39
N ARG A 12 4.76 -22.07 -10.36
CA ARG A 12 3.95 -23.28 -10.10
C ARG A 12 3.11 -23.69 -11.32
N PHE A 13 2.63 -22.70 -12.10
CA PHE A 13 1.87 -22.97 -13.33
C PHE A 13 2.70 -23.74 -14.37
N LEU A 14 4.01 -23.47 -14.53
CA LEU A 14 4.84 -24.19 -15.49
C LEU A 14 5.03 -25.66 -15.10
N ARG A 15 5.08 -25.97 -13.80
CA ARG A 15 5.07 -27.36 -13.32
C ARG A 15 3.71 -28.01 -13.59
N GLY A 16 2.61 -27.29 -13.33
CA GLY A 16 1.25 -27.76 -13.63
C GLY A 16 1.05 -28.04 -15.12
N VAL A 17 1.51 -27.14 -16.00
CA VAL A 17 1.45 -27.32 -17.46
C VAL A 17 2.28 -28.54 -17.88
N LEU A 18 3.50 -28.72 -17.35
CA LEU A 18 4.29 -29.91 -17.64
C LEU A 18 3.57 -31.21 -17.22
N ILE A 19 3.03 -31.25 -16.01
CA ILE A 19 2.28 -32.42 -15.50
C ILE A 19 1.05 -32.71 -16.37
N ALA A 20 0.26 -31.67 -16.69
CA ALA A 20 -0.90 -31.80 -17.56
C ALA A 20 -0.53 -32.28 -18.98
N SER A 21 0.62 -31.83 -19.50
CA SER A 21 1.12 -32.26 -20.80
C SER A 21 1.55 -33.73 -20.80
N VAL A 22 2.22 -34.18 -19.73
CA VAL A 22 2.59 -35.60 -19.57
C VAL A 22 1.34 -36.48 -19.48
N LEU A 23 0.31 -36.05 -18.73
CA LEU A 23 -0.98 -36.74 -18.69
C LEU A 23 -1.68 -36.76 -20.06
N GLY A 24 -1.63 -35.65 -20.81
CA GLY A 24 -2.13 -35.58 -22.18
C GLY A 24 -1.44 -36.55 -23.13
N CYS A 25 -0.11 -36.73 -23.00
CA CYS A 25 0.64 -37.74 -23.76
C CYS A 25 0.18 -39.17 -23.40
N LEU A 26 -0.06 -39.47 -22.13
CA LEU A 26 -0.55 -40.78 -21.69
C LEU A 26 -1.97 -41.07 -22.24
N VAL A 27 -2.89 -40.11 -22.15
CA VAL A 27 -4.24 -40.23 -22.71
C VAL A 27 -4.20 -40.39 -24.23
N GLY A 28 -3.38 -39.58 -24.91
CA GLY A 28 -3.15 -39.70 -26.36
C GLY A 28 -2.66 -41.09 -26.74
N GLY A 29 -1.69 -41.64 -26.00
CA GLY A 29 -1.16 -43.00 -26.20
C GLY A 29 -2.22 -44.08 -26.01
N VAL A 30 -3.04 -44.00 -24.96
CA VAL A 30 -4.16 -44.94 -24.72
C VAL A 30 -5.20 -44.85 -25.84
N MET A 31 -5.54 -43.65 -26.32
CA MET A 31 -6.47 -43.49 -27.44
C MET A 31 -5.93 -44.06 -28.76
N ILE A 32 -4.62 -43.93 -29.01
CA ILE A 32 -3.95 -44.56 -30.15
C ILE A 32 -4.01 -46.09 -30.02
N ALA A 33 -3.71 -46.64 -28.84
CA ALA A 33 -3.82 -48.07 -28.58
C ALA A 33 -5.25 -48.59 -28.77
N ALA A 34 -6.26 -47.78 -28.43
CA ALA A 34 -7.67 -48.04 -28.69
C ALA A 34 -8.13 -47.73 -30.14
N ARG A 35 -7.19 -47.48 -31.07
CA ARG A 35 -7.44 -47.16 -32.49
C ARG A 35 -8.35 -45.95 -32.77
N LYS A 36 -8.43 -44.98 -31.84
CA LYS A 36 -9.18 -43.75 -32.06
C LYS A 36 -8.33 -42.69 -32.79
N ARG A 37 -8.78 -42.27 -33.99
CA ARG A 37 -8.13 -41.24 -34.83
C ARG A 37 -7.73 -39.93 -34.12
N PRO A 38 -8.49 -39.36 -33.15
CA PRO A 38 -8.04 -38.16 -32.44
C PRO A 38 -6.79 -38.36 -31.55
N GLY A 39 -6.35 -39.61 -31.30
CA GLY A 39 -5.21 -39.92 -30.44
C GLY A 39 -3.89 -39.30 -30.90
N ILE A 40 -3.63 -39.28 -32.21
CA ILE A 40 -2.38 -38.73 -32.78
C ILE A 40 -2.30 -37.21 -32.55
N ALA A 41 -3.40 -36.49 -32.76
CA ALA A 41 -3.45 -35.04 -32.58
C ALA A 41 -3.27 -34.65 -31.10
N VAL A 42 -3.92 -35.36 -30.18
CA VAL A 42 -3.79 -35.14 -28.73
C VAL A 42 -2.37 -35.44 -28.25
N LEU A 43 -1.75 -36.54 -28.72
CA LEU A 43 -0.38 -36.91 -28.38
C LEU A 43 0.63 -35.87 -28.91
N GLY A 44 0.49 -35.46 -30.17
CA GLY A 44 1.35 -34.46 -30.80
C GLY A 44 1.30 -33.11 -30.08
N ALA A 45 0.10 -32.58 -29.81
CA ALA A 45 -0.07 -31.32 -29.10
C ALA A 45 0.51 -31.39 -27.66
N SER A 46 0.23 -32.48 -26.95
CA SER A 46 0.72 -32.69 -25.58
C SER A 46 2.25 -32.78 -25.53
N LEU A 47 2.87 -33.45 -26.51
CA LEU A 47 4.33 -33.58 -26.60
C LEU A 47 5.00 -32.22 -26.84
N VAL A 48 4.45 -31.39 -27.73
CA VAL A 48 4.96 -30.04 -27.99
C VAL A 48 4.92 -29.18 -26.72
N VAL A 49 3.80 -29.20 -25.98
CA VAL A 49 3.67 -28.44 -24.74
C VAL A 49 4.61 -28.99 -23.65
N ALA A 50 4.80 -30.30 -23.56
CA ALA A 50 5.74 -30.92 -22.63
C ALA A 50 7.19 -30.51 -22.93
N VAL A 51 7.63 -30.59 -24.19
CA VAL A 51 8.98 -30.19 -24.63
C VAL A 51 9.20 -28.69 -24.40
N ALA A 52 8.25 -27.83 -24.77
CA ALA A 52 8.33 -26.39 -24.53
C ALA A 52 8.42 -26.06 -23.03
N SER A 53 7.63 -26.76 -22.20
CA SER A 53 7.64 -26.59 -20.75
C SER A 53 8.94 -27.08 -20.13
N ALA A 54 9.46 -28.23 -20.55
CA ALA A 54 10.74 -28.76 -20.10
C ALA A 54 11.90 -27.84 -20.51
N ALA A 55 11.89 -27.31 -21.74
CA ALA A 55 12.88 -26.33 -22.21
C ALA A 55 12.79 -25.02 -21.41
N ALA A 56 11.59 -24.54 -21.10
CA ALA A 56 11.37 -23.36 -20.26
C ALA A 56 11.88 -23.60 -18.83
N ILE A 57 11.57 -24.75 -18.23
CA ILE A 57 12.05 -25.15 -16.90
C ILE A 57 13.57 -25.28 -16.89
N GLY A 58 14.16 -25.90 -17.91
CA GLY A 58 15.61 -26.02 -18.07
C GLY A 58 16.29 -24.65 -18.21
N ARG A 59 15.71 -23.74 -19.00
CA ARG A 59 16.19 -22.34 -19.11
C ARG A 59 16.07 -21.60 -17.77
N LEU A 60 15.01 -21.81 -17.00
CA LEU A 60 14.85 -21.22 -15.67
C LEU A 60 15.80 -21.83 -14.64
N ALA A 61 16.04 -23.14 -14.69
CA ALA A 61 17.01 -23.84 -13.85
C ALA A 61 18.43 -23.35 -14.13
N ARG A 62 18.78 -23.12 -15.40
CA ARG A 62 20.07 -22.49 -15.80
C ARG A 62 20.19 -21.01 -15.42
N LYS A 63 19.08 -20.35 -15.05
CA LYS A 63 19.05 -18.99 -14.50
C LYS A 63 19.05 -18.96 -12.97
N ARG A 64 19.20 -20.12 -12.31
CA ARG A 64 19.39 -20.14 -10.85
C ARG A 64 20.73 -19.50 -10.52
N ARG A 65 20.68 -18.61 -9.55
CA ARG A 65 21.84 -17.97 -8.95
C ARG A 65 21.74 -18.22 -7.46
N TRP A 66 22.88 -18.47 -6.85
CA TRP A 66 23.03 -18.60 -5.41
C TRP A 66 23.93 -17.47 -4.94
N ILE A 67 23.56 -16.88 -3.81
CA ILE A 67 24.42 -15.94 -3.11
C ILE A 67 24.73 -16.54 -1.74
N THR A 68 26.00 -16.43 -1.35
CA THR A 68 26.45 -16.83 -0.03
C THR A 68 27.10 -15.62 0.62
N ASP A 69 26.59 -15.23 1.78
CA ASP A 69 27.19 -14.19 2.60
C ASP A 69 28.45 -14.73 3.29
N THR A 70 29.60 -14.07 3.09
CA THR A 70 30.89 -14.44 3.70
C THR A 70 31.24 -13.61 4.93
N GLY A 71 30.39 -12.66 5.33
CA GLY A 71 30.61 -11.74 6.45
C GLY A 71 31.33 -10.44 6.08
N GLN A 72 32.29 -10.48 5.16
CA GLN A 72 33.02 -9.31 4.62
C GLN A 72 32.70 -9.01 3.15
N GLY A 73 31.98 -9.92 2.50
CA GLY A 73 31.60 -9.85 1.11
C GLY A 73 30.56 -10.91 0.80
N PHE A 74 30.54 -11.39 -0.44
CA PHE A 74 29.62 -12.43 -0.87
C PHE A 74 30.14 -13.19 -2.08
N THR A 75 29.77 -14.47 -2.18
CA THR A 75 30.02 -15.27 -3.39
C THR A 75 28.75 -15.44 -4.20
N ILE A 76 28.86 -15.27 -5.52
CA ILE A 76 27.79 -15.55 -6.48
C ILE A 76 28.15 -16.82 -7.23
N ARG A 77 27.32 -17.84 -7.09
CA ARG A 77 27.42 -19.07 -7.87
C ARG A 77 26.30 -19.11 -8.92
N ASP A 78 26.69 -19.06 -10.18
CA ASP A 78 25.78 -19.22 -11.32
C ASP A 78 26.43 -20.05 -12.45
N ARG A 79 25.85 -20.01 -13.65
CA ARG A 79 26.37 -20.75 -14.81
C ARG A 79 27.77 -20.33 -15.28
N ARG A 80 28.30 -19.19 -14.82
CA ARG A 80 29.65 -18.70 -15.14
C ARG A 80 30.70 -19.18 -14.13
N GLY A 81 30.29 -19.96 -13.14
CA GLY A 81 31.13 -20.38 -12.04
C GLY A 81 30.83 -19.63 -10.74
N GLU A 82 31.73 -19.80 -9.78
CA GLU A 82 31.72 -19.11 -8.50
C GLU A 82 32.63 -17.88 -8.58
N ARG A 83 32.14 -16.73 -8.14
CA ARG A 83 32.86 -15.46 -8.12
C ARG A 83 32.64 -14.80 -6.77
N SER A 84 33.72 -14.31 -6.17
CA SER A 84 33.69 -13.62 -4.88
C SER A 84 33.81 -12.12 -5.13
N TYR A 85 33.07 -11.36 -4.33
CA TYR A 85 33.08 -9.90 -4.34
C TYR A 85 33.16 -9.40 -2.91
N GLU A 86 33.81 -8.27 -2.72
CA GLU A 86 33.83 -7.53 -1.46
C GLU A 86 32.62 -6.59 -1.40
N ASP A 87 32.27 -6.15 -0.18
CA ASP A 87 31.14 -5.22 -0.01
C ASP A 87 31.39 -3.87 -0.74
N GLU A 88 32.66 -3.50 -0.93
CA GLU A 88 33.07 -2.28 -1.66
C GLU A 88 32.85 -2.35 -3.17
N ASP A 89 32.90 -3.54 -3.78
CA ASP A 89 32.69 -3.72 -5.22
C ASP A 89 31.27 -3.29 -5.65
N ALA A 90 30.30 -3.30 -4.72
CA ALA A 90 28.91 -2.98 -4.99
C ALA A 90 28.67 -1.45 -5.05
N TYR A 91 28.83 -0.82 -6.22
CA TYR A 91 28.71 0.64 -6.37
C TYR A 91 27.28 1.18 -6.57
N ARG A 92 26.26 0.31 -6.62
CA ARG A 92 24.84 0.70 -6.69
C ARG A 92 23.95 -0.38 -6.10
N VAL A 93 22.97 0.02 -5.30
CA VAL A 93 21.97 -0.90 -4.72
C VAL A 93 20.53 -0.38 -4.93
N GLU A 94 19.60 -1.29 -5.18
CA GLU A 94 18.15 -1.05 -5.23
C GLU A 94 17.45 -2.08 -4.34
N LEU A 95 16.51 -1.63 -3.52
CA LEU A 95 15.74 -2.49 -2.62
C LEU A 95 14.24 -2.24 -2.81
N ASP A 96 13.48 -3.29 -3.06
CA ASP A 96 12.02 -3.30 -3.17
C ASP A 96 11.48 -4.42 -2.28
N ALA A 97 10.70 -4.09 -1.25
CA ALA A 97 10.09 -5.06 -0.35
C ALA A 97 8.58 -4.95 -0.41
N ARG A 98 7.89 -6.08 -0.60
CA ARG A 98 6.43 -6.12 -0.72
C ARG A 98 5.87 -7.24 0.12
N ARG A 99 4.82 -6.94 0.89
CA ARG A 99 4.03 -7.96 1.58
C ARG A 99 3.27 -8.80 0.56
N ILE A 100 3.30 -10.12 0.73
CA ILE A 100 2.54 -11.09 -0.04
C ILE A 100 1.30 -11.40 0.77
N PHE A 101 0.12 -11.19 0.19
CA PHE A 101 -1.15 -11.51 0.83
C PHE A 101 -1.73 -12.81 0.26
N SER A 102 -2.29 -13.64 1.12
CA SER A 102 -3.11 -14.81 0.78
C SER A 102 -4.43 -14.69 1.54
N GLN A 103 -5.56 -14.71 0.83
CA GLN A 103 -6.90 -14.56 1.42
C GLN A 103 -7.06 -13.31 2.31
N GLY A 104 -6.41 -12.19 1.94
CA GLY A 104 -6.46 -10.95 2.71
C GLY A 104 -5.58 -10.93 3.97
N VAL A 105 -4.86 -12.02 4.27
CA VAL A 105 -3.90 -12.11 5.37
C VAL A 105 -2.47 -12.01 4.81
N CYS A 106 -1.57 -11.31 5.51
CA CYS A 106 -0.16 -11.24 5.14
C CYS A 106 0.48 -12.63 5.31
N ALA A 107 0.82 -13.29 4.21
CA ALA A 107 1.41 -14.63 4.19
C ALA A 107 2.95 -14.60 4.21
N GLY A 108 3.57 -13.48 3.85
CA GLY A 108 5.02 -13.34 3.85
C GLY A 108 5.48 -12.06 3.17
N THR A 109 6.77 -12.00 2.87
CA THR A 109 7.40 -10.86 2.22
C THR A 109 8.14 -11.32 0.97
N ARG A 110 8.04 -10.55 -0.10
CA ARG A 110 8.88 -10.64 -1.28
C ARG A 110 9.85 -9.48 -1.24
N ARG A 111 11.15 -9.78 -1.20
CA ARG A 111 12.21 -8.77 -1.27
C ARG A 111 12.95 -8.93 -2.58
N ARG A 112 13.06 -7.84 -3.33
CA ARG A 112 13.88 -7.73 -4.52
C ARG A 112 15.02 -6.76 -4.23
N PHE A 113 16.23 -7.30 -4.12
CA PHE A 113 17.46 -6.54 -3.98
C PHE A 113 18.22 -6.61 -5.30
N ARG A 114 18.65 -5.48 -5.85
CA ARG A 114 19.48 -5.46 -7.05
C ARG A 114 20.74 -4.67 -6.77
N MET A 115 21.85 -5.13 -7.33
CA MET A 115 23.13 -4.44 -7.19
C MET A 115 23.89 -4.45 -8.50
N ARG A 116 24.65 -3.37 -8.72
CA ARG A 116 25.73 -3.37 -9.70
C ARG A 116 27.05 -3.48 -8.96
N ILE A 117 27.91 -4.33 -9.50
CA ILE A 117 29.18 -4.71 -8.92
C ILE A 117 30.25 -4.37 -9.95
N GLU A 118 31.39 -3.87 -9.49
CA GLU A 118 32.55 -3.63 -10.34
C GLU A 118 33.02 -4.94 -11.01
N GLY A 119 33.49 -4.85 -12.25
CA GLY A 119 33.87 -6.02 -13.06
C GLY A 119 32.71 -6.92 -13.54
N GLU A 120 31.50 -6.83 -12.97
CA GLU A 120 30.36 -7.62 -13.42
C GLU A 120 29.53 -6.85 -14.49
N PRO A 121 29.45 -7.35 -15.75
CA PRO A 121 28.77 -6.64 -16.83
C PRO A 121 27.25 -6.59 -16.69
N ARG A 122 26.66 -7.34 -15.73
CA ARG A 122 25.22 -7.47 -15.56
C ARG A 122 24.82 -7.18 -14.13
N GLU A 123 23.70 -6.51 -13.98
CA GLU A 123 23.06 -6.34 -12.68
C GLU A 123 22.77 -7.71 -12.02
N VAL A 124 23.16 -7.80 -10.76
CA VAL A 124 22.86 -8.93 -9.90
C VAL A 124 21.54 -8.65 -9.21
N ALA A 125 20.51 -9.43 -9.53
CA ALA A 125 19.19 -9.30 -8.96
C ALA A 125 18.87 -10.49 -8.07
N CYS A 126 18.50 -10.19 -6.83
CA CYS A 126 18.04 -11.07 -5.79
C CYS A 126 16.55 -10.94 -5.57
N ASP A 127 15.79 -12.01 -5.77
CA ASP A 127 14.34 -12.06 -5.57
C ASP A 127 14.03 -13.14 -4.51
N ASN A 128 14.03 -12.72 -3.25
CA ASN A 128 13.77 -13.58 -2.10
C ASN A 128 12.27 -13.53 -1.72
N ARG A 129 11.72 -14.68 -1.33
CA ARG A 129 10.37 -14.78 -0.77
C ARG A 129 10.44 -15.63 0.49
N PHE A 130 9.95 -15.08 1.60
CA PHE A 130 9.98 -15.76 2.89
C PHE A 130 8.64 -15.56 3.62
N PRO A 131 8.16 -16.58 4.36
CA PRO A 131 6.99 -16.45 5.23
C PRO A 131 7.19 -15.38 6.31
N LEU A 132 6.10 -14.82 6.84
CA LEU A 132 6.17 -13.76 7.85
C LEU A 132 6.89 -14.19 9.15
N ALA A 133 6.76 -15.47 9.51
CA ALA A 133 7.40 -16.05 10.70
C ALA A 133 8.90 -16.34 10.51
N GLN A 134 9.42 -16.27 9.28
CA GLN A 134 10.82 -16.56 8.97
C GLN A 134 11.60 -15.25 8.82
N SER A 135 12.74 -15.14 9.49
CA SER A 135 13.68 -14.03 9.29
C SER A 135 14.21 -14.05 7.85
N ASP A 136 14.45 -12.88 7.26
CA ASP A 136 15.03 -12.80 5.92
C ASP A 136 16.49 -13.28 5.92
N PRO A 137 16.82 -14.38 5.24
CA PRO A 137 18.19 -14.90 5.22
C PRO A 137 19.20 -13.97 4.53
N LEU A 138 18.73 -13.00 3.74
CA LEU A 138 19.60 -12.00 3.09
C LEU A 138 19.65 -10.67 3.84
N ALA A 139 18.92 -10.51 4.95
CA ALA A 139 18.92 -9.25 5.69
C ALA A 139 20.31 -8.78 6.14
N PRO A 140 21.21 -9.64 6.68
CA PRO A 140 22.54 -9.21 7.10
C PRO A 140 23.37 -8.64 5.94
N LEU A 141 23.50 -9.40 4.84
CA LEU A 141 24.19 -8.97 3.62
C LEU A 141 23.61 -7.68 3.04
N ILE A 142 22.28 -7.60 2.89
CA ILE A 142 21.61 -6.39 2.36
C ILE A 142 21.90 -5.20 3.27
N GLY A 143 21.84 -5.39 4.60
CA GLY A 143 22.13 -4.34 5.57
C GLY A 143 23.55 -3.80 5.42
N ARG A 144 24.55 -4.68 5.34
CA ARG A 144 25.96 -4.27 5.14
C ARG A 144 26.16 -3.52 3.82
N LEU A 145 25.70 -4.06 2.70
CA LEU A 145 25.86 -3.43 1.38
C LEU A 145 25.16 -2.08 1.31
N VAL A 146 23.95 -1.96 1.88
CA VAL A 146 23.23 -0.69 1.95
C VAL A 146 23.97 0.32 2.83
N ASN A 147 24.51 -0.10 3.98
CA ASN A 147 25.27 0.77 4.88
C ASN A 147 26.59 1.22 4.26
N ALA A 148 27.36 0.33 3.64
CA ALA A 148 28.60 0.66 2.95
C ALA A 148 28.36 1.62 1.78
N TYR A 149 27.27 1.41 1.03
CA TYR A 149 26.87 2.32 -0.04
C TYR A 149 26.45 3.70 0.48
N ARG A 150 25.68 3.74 1.59
CA ARG A 150 25.32 4.97 2.27
C ARG A 150 26.55 5.74 2.75
N GLN A 151 27.49 5.07 3.39
CA GLN A 151 28.71 5.67 3.92
C GLN A 151 29.52 6.33 2.81
N ARG A 152 29.80 5.61 1.71
CA ARG A 152 30.51 6.18 0.55
C ARG A 152 29.78 7.38 -0.06
N ALA A 153 28.45 7.35 -0.11
CA ALA A 153 27.68 8.48 -0.61
C ALA A 153 27.77 9.70 0.33
N ASP A 154 27.77 9.49 1.64
CA ASP A 154 28.00 10.56 2.61
C ASP A 154 29.42 11.12 2.50
N GLU A 155 30.45 10.28 2.41
CA GLU A 155 31.85 10.68 2.21
C GLU A 155 32.03 11.47 0.90
N ALA A 156 31.44 10.99 -0.20
CA ALA A 156 31.44 11.67 -1.48
C ALA A 156 30.79 13.06 -1.38
N LEU A 157 29.65 13.17 -0.71
CA LEU A 157 29.00 14.46 -0.47
C LEU A 157 29.88 15.37 0.39
N SER A 158 30.47 14.88 1.48
CA SER A 158 31.40 15.64 2.32
C SER A 158 32.63 16.15 1.55
N ALA A 159 33.13 15.38 0.58
CA ALA A 159 34.20 15.79 -0.32
C ALA A 159 33.75 16.76 -1.44
N GLY A 160 32.48 17.20 -1.45
CA GLY A 160 31.92 18.11 -2.46
C GLY A 160 31.50 17.44 -3.76
N ALA A 161 31.50 16.10 -3.83
CA ALA A 161 31.05 15.37 -5.01
C ALA A 161 29.52 15.38 -5.14
N ILE A 162 29.04 14.99 -6.32
CA ILE A 162 27.62 14.95 -6.66
C ILE A 162 27.13 13.49 -6.62
N VAL A 163 26.14 13.20 -5.78
CA VAL A 163 25.45 11.90 -5.79
C VAL A 163 24.27 11.97 -6.74
N ARG A 164 24.15 11.00 -7.66
CA ARG A 164 23.11 11.01 -8.70
C ARG A 164 22.14 9.83 -8.55
N GLY A 165 20.89 10.03 -8.98
CA GLY A 165 19.92 8.96 -9.14
C GLY A 165 18.94 9.23 -10.28
N ALA A 166 17.79 8.54 -10.27
CA ALA A 166 16.81 8.64 -11.35
C ALA A 166 16.11 10.02 -11.35
N ASN A 167 16.53 10.92 -12.25
CA ASN A 167 16.02 12.29 -12.39
C ASN A 167 16.27 13.18 -11.18
N TRP A 168 17.35 12.92 -10.43
CA TRP A 168 17.79 13.81 -9.36
C TRP A 168 19.31 13.73 -9.18
N SER A 169 19.87 14.79 -8.62
CA SER A 169 21.24 14.84 -8.14
C SER A 169 21.30 15.64 -6.84
N LEU A 170 22.12 15.20 -5.91
CA LEU A 170 22.29 15.78 -4.59
C LEU A 170 23.73 16.27 -4.44
N THR A 171 23.86 17.48 -3.92
CA THR A 171 25.10 18.08 -3.41
C THR A 171 24.92 18.39 -1.93
N ASN A 172 25.96 18.85 -1.23
CA ASN A 172 25.79 19.32 0.15
C ASN A 172 24.86 20.55 0.26
N ALA A 173 24.81 21.40 -0.77
CA ALA A 173 24.07 22.66 -0.71
C ALA A 173 22.64 22.55 -1.26
N ALA A 174 22.41 21.68 -2.25
CA ALA A 174 21.12 21.60 -2.94
C ALA A 174 20.80 20.22 -3.52
N LEU A 175 19.49 19.98 -3.65
CA LEU A 175 18.88 18.89 -4.40
C LEU A 175 18.41 19.44 -5.77
N THR A 176 18.94 18.90 -6.86
CA THR A 176 18.46 19.20 -8.22
C THR A 176 17.55 18.08 -8.71
N VAL A 177 16.35 18.42 -9.18
CA VAL A 177 15.32 17.44 -9.59
C VAL A 177 14.81 17.70 -11.00
N GLY A 178 14.50 16.65 -11.75
CA GLY A 178 14.02 16.71 -13.12
C GLY A 178 15.13 16.54 -14.17
N HIS A 179 14.77 15.96 -15.32
CA HIS A 179 15.72 15.71 -16.43
C HIS A 179 15.67 16.79 -17.51
N ARG A 180 14.47 17.20 -17.92
CA ARG A 180 14.28 18.19 -19.00
C ARG A 180 14.29 19.64 -18.52
N SER A 181 13.89 19.86 -17.27
CA SER A 181 13.81 21.18 -16.65
C SER A 181 14.31 21.02 -15.22
N PRO A 182 15.64 20.96 -15.02
CA PRO A 182 16.20 20.74 -13.69
C PRO A 182 15.85 21.92 -12.80
N VAL A 183 15.26 21.62 -11.64
CA VAL A 183 14.96 22.59 -10.58
C VAL A 183 15.90 22.32 -9.43
N THR A 184 16.74 23.30 -9.09
CA THR A 184 17.66 23.23 -7.95
C THR A 184 16.97 23.80 -6.71
N ILE A 185 16.94 23.01 -5.64
CA ILE A 185 16.26 23.33 -4.38
C ILE A 185 17.31 23.28 -3.27
N PRO A 186 17.57 24.41 -2.59
CA PRO A 186 18.49 24.45 -1.45
C PRO A 186 18.09 23.42 -0.38
N ILE A 187 19.07 22.78 0.29
CA ILE A 187 18.76 21.81 1.37
C ILE A 187 18.04 22.49 2.53
N GLU A 188 18.36 23.76 2.81
CA GLU A 188 17.66 24.63 3.78
C GLU A 188 16.18 24.86 3.44
N ASP A 189 15.79 24.68 2.18
CA ASP A 189 14.39 24.80 1.78
C ASP A 189 13.63 23.47 1.91
N LEU A 190 14.31 22.34 2.12
CA LEU A 190 13.68 21.03 2.26
C LEU A 190 13.16 20.84 3.68
N VAL A 191 11.91 20.41 3.85
CA VAL A 191 11.28 20.24 5.18
C VAL A 191 11.05 18.78 5.52
N SER A 192 10.95 17.91 4.51
CA SER A 192 10.70 16.49 4.73
C SER A 192 11.14 15.64 3.57
N VAL A 193 11.41 14.38 3.87
CA VAL A 193 11.47 13.29 2.92
C VAL A 193 10.80 12.06 3.54
N ALA A 194 10.04 11.30 2.76
CA ALA A 194 9.32 10.13 3.24
C ALA A 194 9.00 9.16 2.09
N VAL A 195 8.76 7.89 2.42
CA VAL A 195 8.19 6.91 1.49
C VAL A 195 6.69 6.84 1.68
N LEU A 196 5.93 7.17 0.63
CA LEU A 196 4.48 7.15 0.64
C LEU A 196 3.98 6.54 -0.67
N ASP A 197 3.09 5.54 -0.61
CA ASP A 197 2.58 4.81 -1.78
C ASP A 197 3.69 4.23 -2.69
N ASP A 198 4.70 3.57 -2.11
CA ASP A 198 5.90 3.05 -2.81
C ASP A 198 6.71 4.14 -3.54
N ARG A 199 6.64 5.40 -3.09
CA ARG A 199 7.33 6.54 -3.71
C ARG A 199 8.05 7.38 -2.68
N VAL A 200 9.30 7.69 -2.98
CA VAL A 200 10.07 8.69 -2.23
C VAL A 200 9.56 10.05 -2.66
N ARG A 201 9.11 10.82 -1.68
CA ARG A 201 8.62 12.19 -1.85
C ARG A 201 9.47 13.13 -1.02
N VAL A 202 9.73 14.31 -1.56
CA VAL A 202 10.48 15.38 -0.90
C VAL A 202 9.62 16.64 -0.91
N TRP A 203 9.55 17.33 0.22
CA TRP A 203 8.75 18.56 0.39
C TRP A 203 9.65 19.76 0.64
N ARG A 204 9.22 20.90 0.08
CA ARG A 204 9.84 22.20 0.26
C ARG A 204 9.04 23.05 1.25
N LYS A 205 9.70 23.95 1.98
CA LYS A 205 9.06 24.93 2.86
C LYS A 205 7.97 25.70 2.12
N GLY A 206 6.82 25.87 2.79
CA GLY A 206 5.66 26.57 2.24
C GLY A 206 4.86 25.82 1.16
N ARG A 207 5.14 24.52 0.92
CA ARG A 207 4.37 23.71 -0.04
C ARG A 207 3.89 22.40 0.56
N ASP A 208 2.58 22.15 0.44
CA ASP A 208 1.96 20.89 0.86
C ASP A 208 2.22 19.75 -0.14
N GLU A 209 2.42 20.09 -1.42
CA GLU A 209 2.72 19.15 -2.50
C GLU A 209 4.22 18.84 -2.58
N PRO A 210 4.60 17.57 -2.86
CA PRO A 210 5.99 17.21 -2.98
C PRO A 210 6.62 17.89 -4.21
N VAL A 211 7.81 18.47 -4.02
CA VAL A 211 8.62 19.05 -5.11
C VAL A 211 9.32 17.97 -5.94
N PHE A 212 9.47 16.77 -5.38
CA PHE A 212 10.01 15.61 -6.06
C PHE A 212 9.24 14.36 -5.65
N GLU A 213 8.97 13.51 -6.63
CA GLU A 213 8.36 12.21 -6.44
C GLU A 213 9.02 11.20 -7.39
N ALA A 214 9.54 10.11 -6.84
CA ALA A 214 10.06 9.00 -7.62
C ALA A 214 9.64 7.67 -6.99
N PRO A 215 9.39 6.61 -7.79
CA PRO A 215 9.22 5.27 -7.24
C PRO A 215 10.39 4.92 -6.33
N GLU A 216 10.14 4.34 -5.16
CA GLU A 216 11.18 3.94 -4.22
C GLU A 216 12.20 2.98 -4.87
N ARG A 217 11.69 2.13 -5.77
CA ARG A 217 12.48 1.20 -6.60
C ARG A 217 13.32 1.86 -7.71
N SER A 218 13.28 3.18 -7.86
CA SER A 218 14.06 3.87 -8.88
C SER A 218 15.52 4.01 -8.43
N SER A 219 16.43 4.20 -9.40
CA SER A 219 17.87 4.29 -9.14
C SER A 219 18.16 5.26 -7.99
N ASN A 220 18.73 4.72 -6.92
CA ASN A 220 19.19 5.45 -5.73
C ASN A 220 18.08 6.23 -4.98
N ALA A 221 16.79 6.05 -5.25
CA ALA A 221 15.75 6.79 -4.52
C ALA A 221 15.73 6.47 -3.01
N PHE A 222 15.95 5.21 -2.64
CA PHE A 222 16.17 4.83 -1.23
C PHE A 222 17.35 5.59 -0.62
N LEU A 223 18.47 5.69 -1.34
CA LEU A 223 19.65 6.42 -0.89
C LEU A 223 19.33 7.91 -0.69
N LEU A 224 18.65 8.54 -1.66
CA LEU A 224 18.22 9.93 -1.54
C LEU A 224 17.44 10.17 -0.25
N ARG A 225 16.49 9.29 0.06
CA ARG A 225 15.72 9.36 1.30
C ARG A 225 16.64 9.38 2.51
N VAL A 226 17.51 8.38 2.66
CA VAL A 226 18.38 8.24 3.82
C VAL A 226 19.34 9.45 3.97
N LEU A 227 19.90 9.94 2.86
CA LEU A 227 20.81 11.09 2.85
C LEU A 227 20.09 12.40 3.24
N LEU A 228 18.85 12.57 2.80
CA LEU A 228 18.03 13.73 3.14
C LEU A 228 17.45 13.64 4.56
N GLU A 229 17.03 12.46 5.03
CA GLU A 229 16.54 12.27 6.40
C GLU A 229 17.58 12.70 7.43
N LYS A 230 18.84 12.29 7.22
CA LYS A 230 19.97 12.70 8.07
C LYS A 230 20.12 14.23 8.10
N ARG A 231 20.23 14.87 6.94
CA ARG A 231 20.46 16.31 6.81
C ARG A 231 19.29 17.17 7.32
N ILE A 232 18.05 16.74 7.03
CA ILE A 232 16.84 17.41 7.51
C ILE A 232 16.71 17.23 9.03
N GLY A 233 17.03 16.04 9.57
CA GLY A 233 16.98 15.75 11.00
C GLY A 233 18.00 16.52 11.82
N GLU A 234 19.26 16.58 11.36
CA GLU A 234 20.33 17.38 11.98
C GLU A 234 19.93 18.85 12.09
N ARG A 235 19.25 19.41 11.07
CA ARG A 235 18.73 20.77 11.12
C ARG A 235 17.48 20.91 12.00
N ALA A 236 16.53 19.98 11.93
CA ALA A 236 15.32 20.05 12.74
C ALA A 236 15.63 20.02 14.25
N ALA A 237 16.74 19.40 14.65
CA ALA A 237 17.25 19.46 16.02
C ALA A 237 17.83 20.83 16.39
N ALA A 238 18.29 21.63 15.42
CA ALA A 238 18.75 22.99 15.63
C ALA A 238 17.61 24.02 15.61
N ASP A 239 16.60 23.81 14.76
CA ASP A 239 15.41 24.66 14.61
C ASP A 239 14.27 24.19 15.53
N THR A 240 14.40 24.42 16.84
CA THR A 240 13.38 24.00 17.83
C THR A 240 12.08 24.83 17.71
N ASP A 241 12.14 26.02 17.09
CA ASP A 241 11.06 27.01 17.11
C ASP A 241 10.34 27.18 15.75
N GLY A 242 10.29 26.13 14.94
CA GLY A 242 9.62 26.18 13.63
C GLY A 242 8.17 26.63 13.76
N GLU A 243 7.85 27.83 13.24
CA GLU A 243 6.48 28.35 13.24
C GLU A 243 5.49 27.33 12.65
N PRO A 244 4.30 27.18 13.26
CA PRO A 244 3.31 26.25 12.79
C PRO A 244 2.88 26.64 11.37
N VAL A 245 3.25 25.83 10.37
CA VAL A 245 2.84 26.01 8.97
C VAL A 245 1.32 26.16 8.91
N GLU A 246 0.82 27.29 8.40
CA GLU A 246 -0.62 27.48 8.18
C GLU A 246 -1.16 26.43 7.19
N GLY A 247 -2.36 25.91 7.44
CA GLY A 247 -3.01 24.91 6.59
C GLY A 247 -3.05 23.49 7.18
N LEU A 248 -3.22 22.50 6.31
CA LEU A 248 -3.35 21.08 6.70
C LEU A 248 -2.00 20.36 6.83
N GLY A 249 -0.90 20.98 6.39
CA GLY A 249 0.44 20.39 6.39
C GLY A 249 0.70 19.47 5.20
N ARG A 250 1.80 18.69 5.28
CA ARG A 250 2.32 17.91 4.16
C ARG A 250 1.34 16.79 3.76
N ILE A 251 1.21 16.53 2.45
CA ILE A 251 0.36 15.43 1.95
C ILE A 251 1.02 14.08 2.23
N HIS A 252 0.45 13.27 3.12
CA HIS A 252 0.86 11.89 3.34
C HIS A 252 0.47 10.97 2.18
N PHE A 253 -0.78 11.04 1.70
CA PHE A 253 -1.13 10.26 0.53
C PHE A 253 -2.32 10.85 -0.21
N GLU A 254 -2.41 10.46 -1.48
CA GLU A 254 -3.46 10.89 -2.37
C GLU A 254 -4.17 9.67 -2.96
N ARG A 255 -5.50 9.69 -2.91
CA ARG A 255 -6.37 8.70 -3.53
C ARG A 255 -7.24 9.40 -4.56
N LYS A 256 -6.84 9.26 -5.83
CA LYS A 256 -7.66 9.66 -6.98
C LYS A 256 -8.83 8.69 -7.17
N GLY A 257 -9.85 9.15 -7.90
CA GLY A 257 -11.00 8.33 -8.29
C GLY A 257 -10.60 6.97 -8.91
N SER A 258 -11.49 5.98 -8.80
CA SER A 258 -11.24 4.61 -9.28
C SER A 258 -10.87 4.59 -10.76
N GLY A 259 -9.74 3.94 -11.10
CA GLY A 259 -9.33 3.73 -12.49
C GLY A 259 -10.35 2.91 -13.28
N VAL A 260 -11.08 2.00 -12.62
CA VAL A 260 -12.12 1.17 -13.25
C VAL A 260 -13.23 2.03 -13.84
N ALA A 261 -13.70 3.05 -13.11
CA ALA A 261 -14.71 3.97 -13.61
C ALA A 261 -14.21 4.75 -14.83
N ALA A 262 -12.95 5.18 -14.82
CA ALA A 262 -12.36 5.84 -15.99
C ALA A 262 -12.26 4.90 -17.20
N VAL A 263 -11.88 3.63 -17.00
CA VAL A 263 -11.83 2.61 -18.06
C VAL A 263 -13.23 2.35 -18.62
N LEU A 264 -14.24 2.15 -17.76
CA LEU A 264 -15.62 1.94 -18.19
C LEU A 264 -16.14 3.12 -19.01
N LEU A 265 -15.91 4.35 -18.56
CA LEU A 265 -16.29 5.55 -19.31
C LEU A 265 -15.57 5.65 -20.66
N TRP A 266 -14.29 5.27 -20.74
CA TRP A 266 -13.56 5.18 -22.01
C TRP A 266 -14.16 4.13 -22.95
N THR A 267 -14.52 2.97 -22.43
CA THR A 267 -15.16 1.89 -23.21
C THR A 267 -16.52 2.34 -23.74
N VAL A 268 -17.34 2.98 -22.92
CA VAL A 268 -18.64 3.54 -23.35
C VAL A 268 -18.44 4.62 -24.41
N ALA A 269 -17.50 5.55 -24.19
CA ALA A 269 -17.19 6.59 -25.17
C ALA A 269 -16.73 5.99 -26.51
N ALA A 270 -15.84 4.99 -26.49
CA ALA A 270 -15.37 4.32 -27.68
C ALA A 270 -16.49 3.58 -28.42
N LEU A 271 -17.37 2.86 -27.70
CA LEU A 271 -18.52 2.16 -28.27
C LEU A 271 -19.51 3.13 -28.94
N PHE A 272 -19.78 4.27 -28.30
CA PHE A 272 -20.66 5.29 -28.85
C PHE A 272 -20.08 5.99 -30.08
N VAL A 273 -18.76 6.21 -30.13
CA VAL A 273 -18.10 6.73 -31.34
C VAL A 273 -18.13 5.71 -32.47
N LEU A 274 -17.78 4.45 -32.18
CA LEU A 274 -17.75 3.36 -33.17
C LEU A 274 -19.13 3.09 -33.80
N THR A 275 -20.22 3.24 -33.04
CA THR A 275 -21.58 3.04 -33.54
C THR A 275 -22.21 4.33 -34.08
N GLY A 276 -21.98 5.47 -33.42
CA GLY A 276 -22.56 6.75 -33.78
C GLY A 276 -22.02 7.30 -35.11
N THR A 277 -20.71 7.21 -35.35
CA THR A 277 -20.08 7.75 -36.56
C THR A 277 -20.62 7.12 -37.85
N PRO A 278 -20.71 5.78 -37.99
CA PRO A 278 -21.33 5.16 -39.17
C PRO A 278 -22.81 5.52 -39.35
N LEU A 279 -23.59 5.67 -38.27
CA LEU A 279 -25.00 6.04 -38.34
C LEU A 279 -25.21 7.48 -38.86
N VAL A 280 -24.32 8.40 -38.47
CA VAL A 280 -24.34 9.79 -38.97
C VAL A 280 -23.88 9.85 -40.43
N LEU A 281 -22.76 9.19 -40.76
CA LEU A 281 -22.14 9.29 -42.09
C LEU A 281 -22.85 8.46 -43.16
N GLY A 282 -23.34 7.26 -42.81
CA GLY A 282 -23.93 6.31 -43.75
C GLY A 282 -25.46 6.32 -43.79
N GLY A 283 -26.12 7.17 -42.99
CA GLY A 283 -27.56 7.07 -42.73
C GLY A 283 -28.45 7.18 -43.98
N MET A 284 -28.98 6.04 -44.43
CA MET A 284 -30.00 5.88 -45.48
C MET A 284 -31.44 6.03 -44.94
N VAL A 285 -31.66 5.94 -43.63
CA VAL A 285 -32.98 6.07 -42.98
C VAL A 285 -33.00 7.34 -42.09
N PRO A 286 -34.03 8.20 -42.16
CA PRO A 286 -34.06 9.48 -41.43
C PRO A 286 -33.79 9.38 -39.92
N GLY A 287 -34.28 8.33 -39.25
CA GLY A 287 -34.08 8.13 -37.81
C GLY A 287 -32.64 7.75 -37.40
N ALA A 288 -31.87 7.13 -38.30
CA ALA A 288 -30.53 6.65 -37.99
C ALA A 288 -29.55 7.79 -37.68
N ARG A 289 -29.67 8.92 -38.40
CA ARG A 289 -28.80 10.09 -38.20
C ARG A 289 -29.00 10.72 -36.83
N ILE A 290 -30.25 10.86 -36.39
CA ILE A 290 -30.58 11.41 -35.07
C ILE A 290 -29.99 10.53 -33.96
N LEU A 291 -30.19 9.20 -34.05
CA LEU A 291 -29.59 8.26 -33.10
C LEU A 291 -28.06 8.35 -33.08
N GLY A 292 -27.45 8.47 -34.26
CA GLY A 292 -26.01 8.66 -34.39
C GLY A 292 -25.51 9.93 -33.66
N VAL A 293 -26.19 11.07 -33.83
CA VAL A 293 -25.87 12.32 -33.13
C VAL A 293 -26.00 12.15 -31.61
N VAL A 294 -27.07 11.52 -31.13
CA VAL A 294 -27.29 11.26 -29.70
C VAL A 294 -26.15 10.42 -29.10
N LEU A 295 -25.69 9.39 -29.82
CA LEU A 295 -24.55 8.57 -29.38
C LEU A 295 -23.26 9.40 -29.28
N LEU A 296 -22.98 10.27 -30.26
CA LEU A 296 -21.80 11.15 -30.22
C LEU A 296 -21.85 12.18 -29.09
N VAL A 297 -23.05 12.71 -28.76
CA VAL A 297 -23.25 13.55 -27.56
C VAL A 297 -22.98 12.74 -26.30
N GLY A 298 -23.49 11.50 -26.24
CA GLY A 298 -23.19 10.56 -25.15
C GLY A 298 -21.68 10.31 -24.98
N ALA A 299 -20.94 10.14 -26.08
CA ALA A 299 -19.49 9.97 -26.05
C ALA A 299 -18.77 11.21 -25.48
N SER A 300 -19.23 12.40 -25.88
CA SER A 300 -18.72 13.67 -25.37
C SER A 300 -18.96 13.83 -23.87
N LEU A 301 -20.15 13.48 -23.39
CA LEU A 301 -20.48 13.46 -21.96
C LEU A 301 -19.64 12.43 -21.19
N ALA A 302 -19.36 11.27 -21.77
CA ALA A 302 -18.47 10.27 -21.15
C ALA A 302 -17.04 10.81 -21.02
N VAL A 303 -16.49 11.46 -22.06
CA VAL A 303 -15.16 12.10 -21.99
C VAL A 303 -15.13 13.24 -20.97
N TRP A 304 -16.19 14.06 -20.91
CA TRP A 304 -16.33 15.08 -19.87
C TRP A 304 -16.38 14.45 -18.47
N GLY A 305 -17.14 13.37 -18.30
CA GLY A 305 -17.20 12.56 -17.08
C GLY A 305 -15.82 12.04 -16.65
N ILE A 306 -14.97 11.62 -17.59
CA ILE A 306 -13.58 11.21 -17.29
C ILE A 306 -12.76 12.39 -16.76
N ARG A 307 -12.85 13.57 -17.39
CA ARG A 307 -12.13 14.76 -16.92
C ARG A 307 -12.58 15.18 -15.53
N VAL A 308 -13.88 15.15 -15.28
CA VAL A 308 -14.48 15.47 -13.99
C VAL A 308 -14.09 14.42 -12.94
N HIS A 309 -14.14 13.12 -13.26
CA HIS A 309 -13.72 12.04 -12.38
C HIS A 309 -12.25 12.14 -11.97
N ARG A 310 -11.37 12.57 -12.89
CA ARG A 310 -9.95 12.84 -12.59
C ARG A 310 -9.73 13.99 -11.60
N ARG A 311 -10.71 14.87 -11.40
CA ARG A 311 -10.67 15.95 -10.40
C ARG A 311 -11.13 15.48 -9.02
N ILE A 312 -11.75 14.30 -8.91
CA ILE A 312 -12.12 13.72 -7.61
C ILE A 312 -10.86 13.21 -6.93
N VAL A 313 -10.53 13.85 -5.81
CA VAL A 313 -9.29 13.61 -5.08
C VAL A 313 -9.59 13.60 -3.59
N PHE A 314 -9.05 12.59 -2.90
CA PHE A 314 -8.96 12.56 -1.45
C PHE A 314 -7.48 12.63 -1.06
N ARG A 315 -7.10 13.64 -0.29
CA ARG A 315 -5.75 13.87 0.23
C ARG A 315 -5.77 13.75 1.74
N CYS A 316 -4.86 12.97 2.27
CA CYS A 316 -4.56 12.97 3.70
C CYS A 316 -3.32 13.81 3.91
N HIS A 317 -3.44 14.78 4.79
CA HIS A 317 -2.39 15.67 5.20
C HIS A 317 -1.99 15.36 6.65
N GLU A 318 -0.95 15.98 7.14
CA GLU A 318 -0.46 15.80 8.51
C GLU A 318 -1.45 16.19 9.59
N ARG A 319 -2.21 17.26 9.36
CA ARG A 319 -3.10 17.85 10.36
C ARG A 319 -4.56 17.69 9.98
N GLY A 320 -4.87 17.05 8.86
CA GLY A 320 -6.25 16.88 8.43
C GLY A 320 -6.42 16.17 7.10
N VAL A 321 -7.64 16.23 6.58
CA VAL A 321 -7.98 15.66 5.28
C VAL A 321 -8.55 16.72 4.37
N PHE A 322 -8.32 16.55 3.08
CA PHE A 322 -8.92 17.33 2.03
C PHE A 322 -9.63 16.41 1.05
N ARG A 323 -10.87 16.76 0.71
CA ARG A 323 -11.67 16.04 -0.30
C ARG A 323 -12.18 17.02 -1.33
N ARG A 324 -11.87 16.75 -2.59
CA ARG A 324 -12.48 17.38 -3.76
C ARG A 324 -13.48 16.41 -4.38
N GLY A 325 -14.76 16.74 -4.27
CA GLY A 325 -15.83 16.07 -5.01
C GLY A 325 -16.00 16.66 -6.41
N LEU A 326 -17.14 16.36 -7.04
CA LEU A 326 -17.50 16.89 -8.36
C LEU A 326 -17.66 18.42 -8.33
N PHE A 327 -18.34 18.93 -7.31
CA PHE A 327 -18.74 20.34 -7.21
C PHE A 327 -18.22 21.06 -5.97
N THR A 328 -17.80 20.32 -4.94
CA THR A 328 -17.39 20.89 -3.65
C THR A 328 -15.99 20.42 -3.27
N ALA A 329 -15.22 21.32 -2.67
CA ALA A 329 -14.00 20.98 -1.97
C ALA A 329 -14.23 21.21 -0.47
N THR A 330 -13.80 20.27 0.36
CA THR A 330 -13.97 20.29 1.81
C THR A 330 -12.66 19.87 2.46
N SER A 331 -12.18 20.68 3.39
CA SER A 331 -11.07 20.35 4.29
C SER A 331 -11.58 20.19 5.72
N MET A 332 -10.90 19.37 6.51
CA MET A 332 -11.17 19.20 7.94
C MET A 332 -9.87 18.87 8.65
N ARG A 333 -9.56 19.60 9.72
CA ARG A 333 -8.42 19.27 10.59
C ARG A 333 -8.77 18.09 11.51
N TYR A 334 -7.78 17.31 11.93
CA TYR A 334 -8.01 16.17 12.82
C TYR A 334 -8.52 16.60 14.20
N ASP A 335 -8.07 17.76 14.69
CA ASP A 335 -8.56 18.39 15.92
C ASP A 335 -10.02 18.89 15.81
N GLN A 336 -10.59 18.98 14.60
CA GLN A 336 -11.99 19.33 14.39
C GLN A 336 -12.90 18.10 14.29
N VAL A 337 -12.37 16.87 14.27
CA VAL A 337 -13.20 15.65 14.12
C VAL A 337 -13.91 15.33 15.43
N GLU A 338 -15.24 15.36 15.49
CA GLU A 338 -16.01 14.93 16.67
C GLU A 338 -16.30 13.44 16.65
N THR A 339 -16.74 12.94 15.49
CA THR A 339 -17.05 11.53 15.30
C THR A 339 -16.23 10.95 14.16
N PHE A 340 -15.53 9.86 14.43
CA PHE A 340 -14.76 9.10 13.45
C PHE A 340 -15.34 7.70 13.29
N THR A 341 -15.73 7.34 12.07
CA THR A 341 -16.18 6.00 11.71
C THR A 341 -15.22 5.41 10.67
N HIS A 342 -14.76 4.18 10.92
CA HIS A 342 -13.95 3.41 9.99
C HIS A 342 -14.52 1.99 9.84
N THR A 343 -14.97 1.65 8.64
CA THR A 343 -15.45 0.31 8.31
C THR A 343 -14.57 -0.32 7.24
N ALA A 344 -14.14 -1.56 7.48
CA ALA A 344 -13.37 -2.36 6.52
C ALA A 344 -14.04 -3.71 6.30
N THR A 345 -14.72 -3.87 5.16
CA THR A 345 -15.43 -5.11 4.81
C THR A 345 -14.65 -5.90 3.79
N ARG A 346 -14.11 -7.05 4.18
CA ARG A 346 -13.47 -8.00 3.25
C ARG A 346 -14.52 -8.58 2.31
N GLN A 347 -14.23 -8.59 1.02
CA GLN A 347 -15.09 -9.12 -0.03
C GLN A 347 -14.51 -10.43 -0.56
N TYR A 348 -15.35 -11.46 -0.63
CA TYR A 348 -15.00 -12.78 -1.17
C TYR A 348 -15.91 -13.11 -2.35
N TYR A 349 -15.35 -13.78 -3.34
CA TYR A 349 -16.09 -14.38 -4.46
C TYR A 349 -15.61 -15.82 -4.63
N ASN A 350 -16.53 -16.79 -4.52
CA ASN A 350 -16.21 -18.23 -4.54
C ASN A 350 -15.11 -18.63 -3.53
N GLY A 351 -15.16 -18.07 -2.32
CA GLY A 351 -14.15 -18.30 -1.27
C GLY A 351 -12.80 -17.61 -1.51
N ALA A 352 -12.59 -16.97 -2.67
CA ALA A 352 -11.40 -16.20 -2.97
C ALA A 352 -11.58 -14.73 -2.56
N TYR A 353 -10.64 -14.20 -1.79
CA TYR A 353 -10.60 -12.78 -1.43
C TYR A 353 -10.36 -11.93 -2.68
N ILE A 354 -11.29 -11.01 -2.98
CA ILE A 354 -11.23 -10.12 -4.15
C ILE A 354 -10.81 -8.69 -3.79
N GLY A 355 -10.97 -8.29 -2.52
CA GLY A 355 -10.60 -6.96 -2.03
C GLY A 355 -11.28 -6.63 -0.70
N THR A 356 -11.00 -5.45 -0.18
CA THR A 356 -11.62 -4.87 1.01
C THR A 356 -12.30 -3.56 0.62
N SER A 357 -13.56 -3.41 0.99
CA SER A 357 -14.27 -2.14 0.90
C SER A 357 -14.01 -1.33 2.17
N LEU A 358 -13.36 -0.18 2.03
CA LEU A 358 -13.06 0.75 3.10
C LEU A 358 -14.05 1.91 3.06
N ASN A 359 -14.59 2.29 4.21
CA ASN A 359 -15.45 3.46 4.40
C ASN A 359 -14.93 4.26 5.61
N ILE A 360 -14.66 5.54 5.39
CA ILE A 360 -14.24 6.51 6.39
C ILE A 360 -15.26 7.65 6.42
N VAL A 361 -15.79 7.95 7.61
CA VAL A 361 -16.65 9.09 7.85
C VAL A 361 -16.05 9.94 8.95
N LEU A 362 -15.90 11.23 8.67
CA LEU A 362 -15.39 12.24 9.60
C LEU A 362 -16.48 13.28 9.78
N VAL A 363 -17.09 13.28 10.96
CA VAL A 363 -18.09 14.28 11.36
C VAL A 363 -17.36 15.35 12.16
N PRO A 364 -17.49 16.63 11.78
CA PRO A 364 -16.82 17.72 12.48
C PRO A 364 -17.52 18.04 13.80
N GLN A 365 -16.79 18.71 14.69
CA GLN A 365 -17.32 19.31 15.90
C GLN A 365 -18.40 20.35 15.56
N THR A 366 -19.50 20.26 16.31
CA THR A 366 -20.56 21.27 16.30
C THR A 366 -19.97 22.68 16.47
N GLY A 367 -20.39 23.63 15.63
CA GLY A 367 -19.93 25.03 15.67
C GLY A 367 -18.68 25.35 14.83
N THR A 368 -17.95 24.36 14.30
CA THR A 368 -16.75 24.64 13.47
C THR A 368 -17.07 25.10 12.04
N GLY A 369 -18.31 24.96 11.59
CA GLY A 369 -18.73 25.24 10.20
C GLY A 369 -18.18 24.25 9.16
N ALA A 370 -17.34 23.30 9.57
CA ALA A 370 -16.83 22.26 8.68
C ALA A 370 -17.95 21.30 8.25
N LYS A 371 -17.79 20.66 7.09
CA LYS A 371 -18.77 19.71 6.53
C LYS A 371 -18.27 18.28 6.73
N THR A 372 -19.20 17.34 6.93
CA THR A 372 -18.88 15.91 7.01
C THR A 372 -18.12 15.44 5.76
N ILE A 373 -16.98 14.78 5.98
CA ILE A 373 -16.19 14.17 4.91
C ILE A 373 -16.46 12.68 4.90
N ARG A 374 -16.89 12.15 3.75
CA ARG A 374 -17.09 10.72 3.50
C ARG A 374 -16.12 10.25 2.43
N PHE A 375 -15.42 9.15 2.69
CA PHE A 375 -14.51 8.51 1.75
C PHE A 375 -14.82 7.01 1.71
N SER A 376 -15.04 6.47 0.51
CA SER A 376 -15.27 5.04 0.31
C SER A 376 -14.46 4.54 -0.87
N ARG A 377 -13.82 3.37 -0.72
CA ARG A 377 -12.98 2.78 -1.75
C ARG A 377 -12.82 1.28 -1.57
N SER A 378 -12.87 0.53 -2.67
CA SER A 378 -12.41 -0.85 -2.72
C SER A 378 -10.91 -0.91 -2.99
N VAL A 379 -10.17 -1.59 -2.13
CA VAL A 379 -8.73 -1.86 -2.25
C VAL A 379 -8.51 -3.36 -2.41
N LYS A 380 -7.65 -3.77 -3.35
CA LYS A 380 -7.40 -5.21 -3.58
C LYS A 380 -6.66 -5.85 -2.41
N ASN A 381 -5.77 -5.11 -1.76
CA ASN A 381 -4.96 -5.56 -0.62
C ASN A 381 -5.17 -4.61 0.57
N VAL A 382 -4.51 -4.90 1.68
CA VAL A 382 -4.39 -3.96 2.80
C VAL A 382 -3.71 -2.68 2.32
N ASP A 383 -4.31 -1.53 2.63
CA ASP A 383 -3.75 -0.21 2.35
C ASP A 383 -3.21 0.36 3.67
N GLU A 384 -1.93 0.09 3.94
CA GLU A 384 -1.26 0.45 5.20
C GLU A 384 -1.33 1.95 5.47
N SER A 385 -1.39 2.79 4.43
CA SER A 385 -1.56 4.24 4.60
C SER A 385 -2.95 4.59 5.16
N LEU A 386 -4.00 3.87 4.78
CA LEU A 386 -5.35 4.07 5.32
C LEU A 386 -5.49 3.51 6.75
N ASP A 387 -4.80 2.42 7.08
CA ASP A 387 -4.73 1.91 8.46
C ASP A 387 -3.96 2.88 9.37
N ASN A 388 -2.82 3.41 8.91
CA ASN A 388 -2.07 4.43 9.65
C ASN A 388 -2.89 5.72 9.84
N LEU A 389 -3.66 6.12 8.82
CA LEU A 389 -4.61 7.23 8.94
C LEU A 389 -5.65 6.95 10.02
N ARG A 390 -6.25 5.76 10.02
CA ARG A 390 -7.24 5.36 11.02
C ARG A 390 -6.65 5.48 12.42
N ASP A 391 -5.46 4.94 12.65
CA ASP A 391 -4.83 4.94 13.96
C ASP A 391 -4.45 6.36 14.41
N HIS A 392 -3.96 7.19 13.49
CA HIS A 392 -3.66 8.60 13.76
C HIS A 392 -4.91 9.40 14.17
N ILE A 393 -5.99 9.35 13.37
CA ILE A 393 -7.24 10.05 13.69
C ILE A 393 -7.83 9.52 14.99
N ALA A 394 -7.81 8.20 15.18
CA ALA A 394 -8.29 7.58 16.40
C ALA A 394 -7.53 8.09 17.63
N ALA A 395 -6.21 8.20 17.56
CA ALA A 395 -5.38 8.74 18.65
C ALA A 395 -5.72 10.21 18.97
N VAL A 396 -5.94 11.06 17.97
CA VAL A 396 -6.33 12.46 18.17
C VAL A 396 -7.69 12.59 18.87
N VAL A 397 -8.68 11.79 18.45
CA VAL A 397 -10.01 11.76 19.08
C VAL A 397 -9.93 11.15 20.49
N ALA A 398 -9.19 10.04 20.66
CA ALA A 398 -8.96 9.39 21.94
C ALA A 398 -8.33 10.36 22.97
N GLY A 399 -7.35 11.16 22.56
CA GLY A 399 -6.72 12.15 23.43
C GLY A 399 -7.71 13.19 23.99
N ARG A 400 -8.75 13.57 23.22
CA ARG A 400 -9.85 14.40 23.73
C ARG A 400 -10.77 13.63 24.66
N MET A 401 -11.13 12.39 24.31
CA MET A 401 -11.95 11.55 25.16
C MET A 401 -11.29 11.36 26.54
N LEU A 402 -9.99 11.09 26.58
CA LEU A 402 -9.22 10.94 27.81
C LEU A 402 -9.16 12.23 28.64
N ARG A 403 -9.09 13.41 28.00
CA ARG A 403 -9.20 14.69 28.71
C ARG A 403 -10.56 14.87 29.37
N GLY A 404 -11.65 14.55 28.68
CA GLY A 404 -13.00 14.58 29.26
C GLY A 404 -13.14 13.61 30.44
N VAL A 405 -12.67 12.36 30.27
CA VAL A 405 -12.66 11.38 31.36
C VAL A 405 -11.82 11.85 32.54
N SER A 406 -10.64 12.44 32.30
CA SER A 406 -9.78 12.98 33.38
C SER A 406 -10.43 14.17 34.10
N ALA A 407 -11.33 14.90 33.43
CA ALA A 407 -12.14 15.97 34.02
C ALA A 407 -13.37 15.44 34.80
N GLY A 408 -13.52 14.11 34.94
CA GLY A 408 -14.65 13.50 35.63
C GLY A 408 -15.89 13.30 34.75
N GLU A 409 -15.80 13.60 33.45
CA GLU A 409 -16.95 13.53 32.55
C GLU A 409 -17.26 12.09 32.12
N ARG A 410 -18.55 11.84 31.85
CA ARG A 410 -19.00 10.64 31.15
C ARG A 410 -18.87 10.86 29.65
N VAL A 411 -17.85 10.28 29.03
CA VAL A 411 -17.54 10.49 27.62
C VAL A 411 -18.17 9.41 26.74
N PRO A 412 -19.07 9.76 25.80
CA PRO A 412 -19.65 8.80 24.86
C PRO A 412 -18.56 8.13 24.00
N TRP A 413 -18.57 6.80 23.94
CA TRP A 413 -17.68 6.03 23.07
C TRP A 413 -18.43 5.50 21.86
N THR A 414 -19.46 4.68 22.05
CA THR A 414 -20.37 4.22 20.98
C THR A 414 -21.81 4.47 21.41
N ALA A 415 -22.80 4.06 20.61
CA ALA A 415 -24.20 4.08 21.04
C ALA A 415 -24.48 3.24 22.30
N ASN A 416 -23.63 2.25 22.60
CA ASN A 416 -23.81 1.33 23.72
C ASN A 416 -22.71 1.42 24.78
N LEU A 417 -21.71 2.29 24.61
CA LEU A 417 -20.54 2.39 25.47
C LEU A 417 -20.24 3.85 25.82
N ALA A 418 -19.86 4.10 27.07
CA ALA A 418 -19.28 5.36 27.51
C ALA A 418 -18.12 5.10 28.48
N LEU A 419 -17.10 5.96 28.41
CA LEU A 419 -15.97 5.93 29.33
C LEU A 419 -16.26 6.80 30.55
N ARG A 420 -15.80 6.33 31.71
CA ARG A 420 -15.82 7.04 33.00
C ARG A 420 -14.42 6.98 33.64
N PRO A 421 -14.13 7.80 34.66
CA PRO A 421 -12.84 7.79 35.34
C PRO A 421 -12.49 6.44 35.98
N ASP A 422 -13.51 5.74 36.46
CA ASP A 422 -13.43 4.53 37.28
C ASP A 422 -13.83 3.24 36.54
N GLY A 423 -14.35 3.35 35.32
CA GLY A 423 -14.78 2.21 34.54
C GLY A 423 -15.47 2.59 33.23
N ILE A 424 -16.31 1.68 32.75
CA ILE A 424 -17.11 1.88 31.54
C ILE A 424 -18.59 1.68 31.85
N ASP A 425 -19.44 2.52 31.27
CA ASP A 425 -20.87 2.22 31.18
C ASP A 425 -21.12 1.45 29.88
N TYR A 426 -21.78 0.31 29.96
CA TYR A 426 -22.19 -0.45 28.77
C TYR A 426 -23.67 -0.83 28.81
N ARG A 427 -24.30 -0.97 27.65
CA ARG A 427 -25.69 -1.43 27.54
C ARG A 427 -25.76 -2.92 27.14
N PRO A 428 -26.11 -3.84 28.06
CA PRO A 428 -26.22 -5.27 27.75
C PRO A 428 -27.24 -5.53 26.63
N ALA A 429 -26.98 -6.56 25.82
CA ALA A 429 -27.97 -7.03 24.86
C ALA A 429 -29.17 -7.67 25.60
N GLY A 430 -30.39 -7.27 25.24
CA GLY A 430 -31.64 -7.88 25.70
C GLY A 430 -32.32 -8.67 24.57
N PHE A 431 -33.38 -9.41 24.92
CA PHE A 431 -34.24 -10.07 23.92
C PHE A 431 -35.03 -9.04 23.11
N VAL A 432 -35.41 -7.92 23.73
CA VAL A 432 -36.04 -6.76 23.11
C VAL A 432 -35.16 -5.55 23.37
N GLY A 433 -34.40 -5.11 22.36
CA GLY A 433 -33.55 -3.94 22.45
C GLY A 433 -32.35 -4.07 23.40
N ARG A 434 -31.78 -2.91 23.76
CA ARG A 434 -30.67 -2.80 24.70
C ARG A 434 -31.22 -2.48 26.09
N LYS A 435 -30.65 -3.11 27.13
CA LYS A 435 -31.00 -2.83 28.52
C LYS A 435 -30.41 -1.49 28.98
N ASP A 436 -30.81 -1.05 30.18
CA ASP A 436 -30.23 0.12 30.84
C ASP A 436 -28.70 -0.01 30.99
N PRO A 437 -27.97 1.12 31.01
CA PRO A 437 -26.53 1.12 31.22
C PRO A 437 -26.15 0.41 32.53
N VAL A 438 -25.17 -0.48 32.44
CA VAL A 438 -24.52 -1.14 33.57
C VAL A 438 -23.10 -0.61 33.66
N PHE A 439 -22.68 -0.26 34.87
CA PHE A 439 -21.31 0.17 35.14
C PHE A 439 -20.41 -1.05 35.36
N LEU A 440 -19.22 -1.04 34.76
CA LEU A 440 -18.18 -2.04 34.92
C LEU A 440 -16.87 -1.33 35.26
N ALA A 441 -16.37 -1.54 36.48
CA ALA A 441 -15.11 -0.93 36.93
C ALA A 441 -13.93 -1.46 36.12
N TYR A 442 -12.90 -0.63 35.87
CA TYR A 442 -11.71 -1.08 35.12
C TYR A 442 -11.03 -2.28 35.78
N SER A 443 -11.02 -2.34 37.11
CA SER A 443 -10.47 -3.45 37.90
C SER A 443 -11.22 -4.77 37.72
N GLN A 444 -12.45 -4.74 37.21
CA GLN A 444 -13.28 -5.93 36.95
C GLN A 444 -13.16 -6.42 35.50
N ILE A 445 -12.44 -5.71 34.63
CA ILE A 445 -12.24 -6.12 33.25
C ILE A 445 -11.16 -7.19 33.22
N ALA A 446 -11.50 -8.39 32.75
CA ALA A 446 -10.56 -9.51 32.66
C ALA A 446 -9.68 -9.42 31.41
N ASN A 447 -10.30 -9.14 30.27
CA ASN A 447 -9.63 -8.89 29.00
C ASN A 447 -10.62 -8.26 28.00
N PHE A 448 -10.07 -7.81 26.88
CA PHE A 448 -10.85 -7.42 25.71
C PHE A 448 -10.07 -7.76 24.44
N SER A 449 -10.79 -8.03 23.35
CA SER A 449 -10.19 -8.37 22.06
C SER A 449 -11.09 -8.00 20.90
N ILE A 450 -10.51 -7.95 19.70
CA ILE A 450 -11.24 -7.74 18.45
C ILE A 450 -11.12 -9.03 17.63
N ALA A 451 -12.26 -9.65 17.33
CA ALA A 451 -12.35 -10.83 16.48
C ALA A 451 -13.52 -10.67 15.51
N ASP A 452 -13.31 -11.01 14.23
CA ASP A 452 -14.36 -10.97 13.19
C ASP A 452 -15.14 -9.65 13.12
N ALA A 453 -14.41 -8.53 13.13
CA ALA A 453 -14.98 -7.17 13.16
C ALA A 453 -15.93 -6.90 14.34
N THR A 454 -15.82 -7.69 15.41
CA THR A 454 -16.57 -7.54 16.66
C THR A 454 -15.59 -7.37 17.81
N PHE A 455 -15.77 -6.30 18.57
CA PHE A 455 -15.13 -6.09 19.85
C PHE A 455 -15.86 -6.88 20.93
N GLN A 456 -15.09 -7.56 21.76
CA GLN A 456 -15.57 -8.35 22.87
C GLN A 456 -14.82 -7.93 24.14
N LEU A 457 -15.55 -7.77 25.23
CA LEU A 457 -15.00 -7.44 26.54
C LEU A 457 -15.56 -8.41 27.58
N TRP A 458 -14.68 -8.94 28.43
CA TRP A 458 -15.02 -9.89 29.48
C TRP A 458 -14.82 -9.27 30.85
N GLU A 459 -15.74 -9.59 31.73
CA GLU A 459 -15.67 -9.28 33.16
C GLU A 459 -15.05 -10.46 33.91
N GLN A 460 -14.33 -10.19 34.99
CA GLN A 460 -13.72 -11.21 35.84
C GLN A 460 -14.76 -12.22 36.32
N GLY A 461 -14.39 -13.50 36.27
CA GLY A 461 -15.26 -14.61 36.63
C GLY A 461 -16.32 -15.00 35.57
N LYS A 462 -16.48 -14.24 34.47
CA LYS A 462 -17.44 -14.56 33.41
C LYS A 462 -16.77 -15.21 32.20
N ALA A 463 -17.23 -16.42 31.86
CA ALA A 463 -16.72 -17.16 30.69
C ALA A 463 -17.17 -16.57 29.34
N LYS A 464 -18.22 -15.74 29.32
CA LYS A 464 -18.78 -15.11 28.12
C LYS A 464 -18.51 -13.61 28.14
N PRO A 465 -18.29 -12.97 26.98
CA PRO A 465 -18.10 -11.53 26.91
C PRO A 465 -19.40 -10.82 27.34
N VAL A 466 -19.26 -9.81 28.19
CA VAL A 466 -20.36 -8.97 28.69
C VAL A 466 -20.69 -7.83 27.72
N VAL A 467 -19.73 -7.40 26.91
CA VAL A 467 -19.91 -6.46 25.81
C VAL A 467 -19.61 -7.14 24.49
N LYS A 468 -20.48 -6.90 23.51
CA LYS A 468 -20.20 -7.14 22.09
C LYS A 468 -20.58 -5.90 21.31
N GLU A 469 -19.61 -5.34 20.58
CA GLU A 469 -19.79 -4.13 19.78
C GLU A 469 -19.18 -4.29 18.39
N ARG A 470 -19.76 -3.67 17.36
CA ARG A 470 -19.19 -3.73 16.02
C ARG A 470 -18.01 -2.76 15.89
N VAL A 471 -16.92 -3.21 15.27
CA VAL A 471 -15.72 -2.38 15.03
C VAL A 471 -16.02 -1.18 14.11
N GLY A 472 -17.08 -1.27 13.31
CA GLY A 472 -17.53 -0.20 12.41
C GLY A 472 -18.41 0.87 13.04
N GLU A 473 -18.71 0.81 14.35
CA GLU A 473 -19.53 1.83 15.00
C GLU A 473 -18.81 3.21 15.05
N PRO A 474 -19.57 4.31 15.09
CA PRO A 474 -19.00 5.64 15.31
C PRO A 474 -18.16 5.68 16.59
N ASN A 475 -16.97 6.29 16.50
CA ASN A 475 -15.98 6.42 17.57
C ASN A 475 -15.44 5.10 18.16
N PHE A 476 -15.69 3.95 17.51
CA PHE A 476 -15.17 2.66 17.99
C PHE A 476 -13.65 2.67 18.21
N PHE A 477 -12.85 3.00 17.19
CA PHE A 477 -11.39 3.00 17.30
C PHE A 477 -10.84 4.05 18.29
N PRO A 478 -11.32 5.31 18.29
CA PRO A 478 -10.94 6.28 19.32
C PRO A 478 -11.14 5.77 20.74
N GLY A 479 -12.33 5.28 21.09
CA GLY A 479 -12.56 4.81 22.45
C GLY A 479 -11.87 3.47 22.75
N TYR A 480 -11.58 2.64 21.74
CA TYR A 480 -10.74 1.45 21.91
C TYR A 480 -9.32 1.85 22.34
N LEU A 481 -8.71 2.83 21.66
CA LEU A 481 -7.39 3.36 22.05
C LEU A 481 -7.43 4.03 23.43
N ALA A 482 -8.48 4.79 23.73
CA ALA A 482 -8.66 5.38 25.05
C ALA A 482 -8.77 4.31 26.14
N LEU A 483 -9.56 3.25 25.91
CA LEU A 483 -9.67 2.10 26.82
C LEU A 483 -8.30 1.45 27.07
N SER A 484 -7.56 1.12 26.00
CA SER A 484 -6.24 0.47 26.13
C SER A 484 -5.26 1.29 27.00
N SER A 485 -5.32 2.61 26.94
CA SER A 485 -4.45 3.48 27.74
C SER A 485 -4.65 3.38 29.27
N PHE A 486 -5.76 2.81 29.73
CA PHE A 486 -5.99 2.50 31.15
C PHE A 486 -5.32 1.19 31.60
N PHE A 487 -4.92 0.32 30.66
CA PHE A 487 -4.29 -0.98 30.93
C PHE A 487 -2.80 -1.03 30.60
N ASP A 488 -2.29 -0.05 29.86
CA ASP A 488 -0.86 0.08 29.53
C ASP A 488 -0.03 0.77 30.65
N ARG A 489 -0.64 1.08 31.80
CA ARG A 489 0.00 1.65 32.99
C ARG A 489 0.29 0.57 34.02
#